data_AF-A0A5C9C2J0-F1
#
_entry.id   AF-A0A5C9C2J0-F1
#
_cell.length_a   1.000
_cell.length_b   1.000
_cell.length_c   1.000
_cell.angle_alpha   90.00
_cell.angle_beta   90.00
_cell.angle_gamma   90.00
#
_symmetry.space_group_name_H-M   'P 1'
#
loop_
_entity.id
_entity.type
_entity.pdbx_description
1 polymer ?
#
loop_
_entity_poly.entity_id
_entity_poly.type
_entity_poly.pdbx_seq_one_letter_code
_entity_poly.pdbx_strand_id
1 'polypeptide(L)'
;MQENSFGFAHLWASGDTISHAVAIILAIMSMISWYLILAKAVDWWMVRRAAKALGAFWSASSVSDGIALLNQAGKDSPYAQLATQANGCNNDCEAVTGRLASRFDPAEQMERALRQQLSTTQAGMENGLTLLATTGATAPFVGLLGTVWGIYHALVAIGLSGQAALEKVAGPVGEALIMTAAGLAVALPAVFA
;
A
#
# COMPACT_ATOMS: atom_id res chain seq x y z
N MET A 1 11.91 8.65 -42.45
CA MET A 1 11.21 8.79 -41.16
C MET A 1 12.07 8.05 -40.15
N GLN A 2 12.68 8.77 -39.22
CA GLN A 2 13.61 8.22 -38.23
C GLN A 2 12.80 7.44 -37.20
N GLU A 3 12.88 6.10 -37.21
CA GLU A 3 12.39 5.31 -36.08
C GLU A 3 13.30 5.60 -34.89
N ASN A 4 12.72 6.15 -33.83
CA ASN A 4 13.39 6.38 -32.55
C ASN A 4 13.79 5.03 -31.94
N SER A 5 14.95 4.52 -32.35
CA SER A 5 15.57 3.26 -31.88
C SER A 5 16.16 3.37 -30.45
N PHE A 6 15.73 4.36 -29.68
CA PHE A 6 16.03 4.51 -28.25
C PHE A 6 14.71 4.29 -27.49
N GLY A 7 14.45 3.06 -27.08
CA GLY A 7 13.21 2.75 -26.40
C GLY A 7 13.25 1.40 -25.68
N PHE A 8 12.35 1.21 -24.72
CA PHE A 8 12.12 -0.03 -23.98
C PHE A 8 12.15 -1.29 -24.85
N ALA A 9 11.71 -1.19 -26.12
CA ALA A 9 11.75 -2.27 -27.09
C ALA A 9 13.17 -2.72 -27.49
N HIS A 10 14.13 -1.79 -27.62
CA HIS A 10 15.55 -2.13 -27.85
C HIS A 10 16.20 -2.70 -26.59
N LEU A 11 15.86 -2.16 -25.42
CA LEU A 11 16.27 -2.68 -24.10
C LEU A 11 15.81 -4.13 -23.88
N TRP A 12 14.58 -4.46 -24.26
CA TRP A 12 14.04 -5.81 -24.18
C TRP A 12 14.69 -6.74 -25.22
N ALA A 13 14.87 -6.29 -26.45
CA ALA A 13 15.51 -7.09 -27.50
C ALA A 13 17.01 -7.36 -27.24
N SER A 14 17.70 -6.43 -26.57
CA SER A 14 19.13 -6.51 -26.20
C SER A 14 19.35 -7.08 -24.80
N GLY A 15 18.25 -7.29 -24.05
CA GLY A 15 18.28 -7.56 -22.63
C GLY A 15 18.60 -9.02 -22.32
N ASP A 16 19.53 -9.22 -21.40
CA ASP A 16 19.84 -10.53 -20.86
C ASP A 16 18.71 -11.02 -19.92
N THR A 17 18.68 -12.32 -19.57
CA THR A 17 17.63 -12.91 -18.71
C THR A 17 17.46 -12.20 -17.36
N ILE A 18 18.55 -11.72 -16.77
CA ILE A 18 18.55 -10.98 -15.50
C ILE A 18 17.90 -9.60 -15.65
N SER A 19 18.16 -8.89 -16.75
CA SER A 19 17.56 -7.56 -16.98
C SER A 19 16.04 -7.65 -17.12
N HIS A 20 15.55 -8.69 -17.80
CA HIS A 20 14.13 -9.02 -17.91
C HIS A 20 13.52 -9.34 -16.55
N ALA A 21 14.20 -10.16 -15.74
CA ALA A 21 13.73 -10.51 -14.40
C ALA A 21 13.60 -9.27 -13.50
N VAL A 22 14.60 -8.38 -13.50
CA VAL A 22 14.55 -7.10 -12.76
C VAL A 22 13.39 -6.23 -13.21
N ALA A 23 13.18 -6.09 -14.53
CA ALA A 23 12.07 -5.31 -15.08
C ALA A 23 10.70 -5.85 -14.65
N ILE A 24 10.52 -7.18 -14.70
CA ILE A 24 9.29 -7.87 -14.29
C ILE A 24 9.05 -7.68 -12.79
N ILE A 25 10.08 -7.82 -11.95
CA ILE A 25 9.97 -7.60 -10.51
C ILE A 25 9.53 -6.16 -10.22
N LEU A 26 10.16 -5.16 -10.85
CA LEU A 26 9.76 -3.76 -10.70
C LEU A 26 8.32 -3.51 -11.16
N ALA A 27 7.89 -4.13 -12.27
CA ALA A 27 6.52 -4.03 -12.76
C ALA A 27 5.51 -4.63 -11.76
N ILE A 28 5.81 -5.79 -11.18
CA ILE A 28 4.97 -6.42 -10.14
C ILE A 28 4.90 -5.55 -8.90
N MET A 29 6.04 -5.05 -8.41
CA MET A 29 6.11 -4.12 -7.27
C MET A 29 5.28 -2.86 -7.51
N SER A 30 5.35 -2.31 -8.73
CA SER A 30 4.53 -1.16 -9.15
C SER A 30 3.04 -1.46 -9.09
N MET A 31 2.61 -2.57 -9.69
CA MET A 31 1.19 -2.97 -9.71
C MET A 31 0.64 -3.17 -8.30
N ILE A 32 1.39 -3.86 -7.43
CA ILE A 32 0.97 -4.10 -6.05
C ILE A 32 0.92 -2.78 -5.26
N SER A 33 1.91 -1.91 -5.43
CA SER A 33 1.93 -0.60 -4.79
C SER A 33 0.70 0.22 -5.19
N TRP A 34 0.44 0.39 -6.49
CA TRP A 34 -0.72 1.15 -6.96
C TRP A 34 -2.06 0.56 -6.50
N TYR A 35 -2.20 -0.77 -6.49
CA TYR A 35 -3.39 -1.42 -5.94
C TYR A 35 -3.61 -1.05 -4.47
N LEU A 36 -2.58 -1.13 -3.64
CA LEU A 36 -2.66 -0.81 -2.22
C LEU A 36 -2.90 0.69 -1.97
N ILE A 37 -2.27 1.57 -2.76
CA ILE A 37 -2.48 3.03 -2.69
C ILE A 37 -3.95 3.35 -2.96
N LEU A 38 -4.54 2.77 -4.01
CA LEU A 38 -5.94 3.00 -4.34
C LEU A 38 -6.88 2.42 -3.28
N ALA A 39 -6.61 1.21 -2.78
CA ALA A 39 -7.39 0.60 -1.71
C ALA A 39 -7.41 1.51 -0.46
N LYS A 40 -6.24 1.99 -0.03
CA LYS A 40 -6.13 2.89 1.14
C LYS A 40 -6.75 4.27 0.91
N ALA A 41 -6.65 4.81 -0.31
CA ALA A 41 -7.32 6.06 -0.66
C ALA A 41 -8.84 5.93 -0.53
N VAL A 42 -9.42 4.79 -0.95
CA VAL A 42 -10.85 4.50 -0.79
C VAL A 42 -11.23 4.33 0.67
N ASP A 43 -10.45 3.56 1.45
CA ASP A 43 -10.67 3.39 2.89
C ASP A 43 -10.70 4.76 3.61
N TRP A 44 -9.70 5.60 3.34
CA TRP A 44 -9.58 6.92 3.95
C TRP A 44 -10.71 7.86 3.53
N TRP A 45 -11.14 7.79 2.27
CA TRP A 45 -12.29 8.55 1.78
C TRP A 45 -13.59 8.11 2.47
N MET A 46 -13.81 6.80 2.62
CA MET A 46 -14.98 6.25 3.31
C MET A 46 -15.02 6.67 4.78
N VAL A 47 -13.89 6.59 5.49
CA VAL A 47 -13.75 7.04 6.88
C VAL A 47 -14.05 8.53 7.00
N ARG A 48 -13.47 9.36 6.13
CA ARG A 48 -13.66 10.82 6.17
C ARG A 48 -15.11 11.22 5.87
N ARG A 49 -15.82 10.45 5.03
CA ARG A 49 -17.24 10.63 4.77
C ARG A 49 -18.08 10.25 6.00
N ALA A 50 -17.82 9.09 6.60
CA ALA A 50 -18.50 8.64 7.81
C ALA A 50 -18.25 9.57 9.01
N ALA A 51 -17.06 10.18 9.10
CA ALA A 51 -16.75 11.15 10.14
C ALA A 51 -17.67 12.38 10.12
N LYS A 52 -18.22 12.77 8.96
CA LYS A 52 -19.21 13.86 8.88
C LYS A 52 -20.55 13.49 9.54
N ALA A 53 -20.88 12.20 9.58
CA ALA A 53 -22.10 11.70 10.21
C ALA A 53 -21.98 11.57 11.74
N LEU A 54 -20.78 11.70 12.32
CA LEU A 54 -20.58 11.68 13.77
C LEU A 54 -21.37 12.79 14.48
N GLY A 55 -21.47 13.99 13.89
CA GLY A 55 -22.26 15.07 14.48
C GLY A 55 -23.74 14.68 14.64
N ALA A 56 -24.31 14.04 13.62
CA ALA A 56 -25.69 13.56 13.65
C ALA A 56 -25.89 12.34 14.57
N PHE A 57 -24.85 11.49 14.71
CA PHE A 57 -24.84 10.40 15.68
C PHE A 57 -24.95 10.91 17.12
N TRP A 58 -24.14 11.90 17.50
CA TRP A 58 -24.14 12.46 18.86
C TRP A 58 -25.39 13.28 19.18
N SER A 59 -26.11 13.77 18.16
CA SER A 59 -27.39 14.46 18.31
C SER A 59 -28.61 13.54 18.25
N ALA A 60 -28.43 12.23 18.06
CA ALA A 60 -29.52 11.28 17.96
C ALA A 60 -30.17 11.02 19.33
N SER A 61 -31.48 10.76 19.33
CA SER A 61 -32.26 10.45 20.53
C SER A 61 -31.94 9.08 21.15
N SER A 62 -31.38 8.16 20.36
CA SER A 62 -31.00 6.82 20.79
C SER A 62 -29.75 6.33 20.07
N VAL A 63 -29.01 5.42 20.70
CA VAL A 63 -27.81 4.78 20.13
C VAL A 63 -28.16 4.00 18.86
N SER A 64 -29.33 3.35 18.83
CA SER A 64 -29.83 2.64 17.64
C SER A 64 -30.11 3.57 16.46
N ASP A 65 -30.69 4.75 16.70
CA ASP A 65 -30.95 5.74 15.65
C ASP A 65 -29.63 6.33 15.14
N GLY A 66 -28.69 6.60 16.05
CA GLY A 66 -27.34 7.02 15.70
C GLY A 66 -26.61 6.00 14.81
N ILE A 67 -26.69 4.71 15.15
CA ILE A 67 -26.12 3.62 14.34
C ILE A 67 -26.77 3.57 12.96
N ALA A 68 -28.09 3.74 12.86
CA ALA A 68 -28.78 3.77 11.58
C ALA A 68 -28.30 4.93 10.69
N LEU A 69 -28.04 6.10 11.27
CA LEU A 69 -27.46 7.26 10.57
C LEU A 69 -26.02 7.00 10.10
N LEU A 70 -25.19 6.36 10.93
CA LEU A 70 -23.83 5.96 10.55
C LEU A 70 -23.85 4.93 9.42
N ASN A 71 -24.76 3.95 9.48
CA ASN A 71 -24.92 2.92 8.45
C ASN A 71 -25.40 3.51 7.11
N GLN A 72 -26.23 4.54 7.13
CA GLN A 72 -26.63 5.27 5.92
C GLN A 72 -25.46 6.06 5.32
N ALA A 73 -24.54 6.58 6.14
CA ALA A 73 -23.36 7.28 5.68
C ALA A 73 -22.25 6.34 5.17
N GLY A 74 -22.18 5.12 5.68
CA GLY A 74 -21.27 4.07 5.26
C GLY A 74 -21.35 2.84 6.17
N LYS A 75 -22.03 1.78 5.68
CA LYS A 75 -22.29 0.53 6.41
C LYS A 75 -21.02 -0.18 6.90
N ASP A 76 -19.93 -0.08 6.15
CA ASP A 76 -18.64 -0.69 6.48
C ASP A 76 -17.65 0.28 7.12
N SER A 77 -18.11 1.47 7.56
CA SER A 77 -17.22 2.42 8.21
C SER A 77 -16.76 1.92 9.60
N PRO A 78 -15.49 2.16 9.98
CA PRO A 78 -14.99 1.93 11.34
C PRO A 78 -15.89 2.47 12.44
N TYR A 79 -16.49 3.65 12.24
CA TYR A 79 -17.39 4.27 13.20
C TYR A 79 -18.70 3.48 13.39
N ALA A 80 -19.28 2.95 12.31
CA ALA A 80 -20.47 2.11 12.39
C ALA A 80 -20.19 0.78 13.10
N GLN A 81 -19.03 0.17 12.85
CA GLN A 81 -18.61 -1.05 13.53
C GLN A 81 -18.38 -0.84 15.02
N LEU A 82 -17.72 0.26 15.40
CA LEU A 82 -17.53 0.63 16.80
C LEU A 82 -18.84 0.92 17.52
N ALA A 83 -19.77 1.65 16.87
CA ALA A 83 -21.07 1.98 17.45
C ALA A 83 -21.95 0.73 17.62
N THR A 84 -21.96 -0.18 16.65
CA THR A 84 -22.71 -1.45 16.76
C THR A 84 -22.14 -2.37 17.84
N GLN A 85 -20.82 -2.46 17.97
CA GLN A 85 -20.15 -3.18 19.06
C GLN A 85 -20.45 -2.57 20.44
N ALA A 86 -20.41 -1.24 20.57
CA ALA A 86 -20.82 -0.56 21.81
C ALA A 86 -22.24 -0.93 22.23
N ASN A 87 -23.19 -0.90 21.29
CA ASN A 87 -24.58 -1.22 21.56
C ASN A 87 -24.80 -2.71 21.90
N GLY A 88 -24.11 -3.60 21.20
CA GLY A 88 -24.12 -5.03 21.52
C GLY A 88 -23.54 -5.34 22.89
N CYS A 89 -22.39 -4.73 23.23
CA CYS A 89 -21.76 -4.89 24.53
C CYS A 89 -22.61 -4.33 25.67
N ASN A 90 -23.34 -3.23 25.46
CA ASN A 90 -24.26 -2.71 26.47
C ASN A 90 -25.37 -3.74 26.80
N ASN A 91 -25.98 -4.33 25.77
CA ASN A 91 -27.04 -5.34 25.94
C ASN A 91 -26.50 -6.65 26.53
N ASP A 92 -25.31 -7.08 26.11
CA ASP A 92 -24.67 -8.31 26.58
C ASP A 92 -24.09 -8.17 27.99
N CYS A 93 -23.53 -7.01 28.36
CA CYS A 93 -23.04 -6.74 29.71
C CYS A 93 -24.18 -6.68 30.73
N GLU A 94 -25.37 -6.21 30.34
CA GLU A 94 -26.58 -6.29 31.18
C GLU A 94 -27.12 -7.73 31.30
N ALA A 95 -26.97 -8.56 30.26
CA ALA A 95 -27.54 -9.91 30.21
C ALA A 95 -26.64 -11.02 30.80
N VAL A 96 -25.35 -10.77 31.00
CA VAL A 96 -24.39 -11.80 31.43
C VAL A 96 -24.34 -11.91 32.97
N THR A 97 -25.26 -12.69 33.53
CA THR A 97 -25.13 -13.20 34.91
C THR A 97 -24.28 -14.48 34.92
N GLY A 98 -23.16 -14.52 35.66
CA GLY A 98 -22.41 -15.75 35.95
C GLY A 98 -21.07 -15.96 35.22
N ARG A 99 -20.55 -14.96 34.49
CA ARG A 99 -19.18 -14.98 33.92
C ARG A 99 -18.24 -14.11 34.74
N LEU A 100 -16.92 -14.33 34.63
CA LEU A 100 -15.92 -13.48 35.31
C LEU A 100 -16.08 -11.99 34.97
N ALA A 101 -16.56 -11.70 33.76
CA ALA A 101 -16.89 -10.36 33.29
C ALA A 101 -17.92 -9.64 34.18
N SER A 102 -18.92 -10.37 34.71
CA SER A 102 -19.98 -9.80 35.57
C SER A 102 -19.51 -9.39 36.97
N ARG A 103 -18.22 -9.55 37.28
CA ARG A 103 -17.58 -9.08 38.52
C ARG A 103 -17.00 -7.67 38.38
N PHE A 104 -16.96 -7.12 37.17
CA PHE A 104 -16.43 -5.79 36.88
C PHE A 104 -17.56 -4.82 36.55
N ASP A 105 -17.31 -3.52 36.75
CA ASP A 105 -18.26 -2.46 36.42
C ASP A 105 -18.63 -2.49 34.92
N PRO A 106 -19.92 -2.46 34.52
CA PRO A 106 -20.31 -2.49 33.10
C PRO A 106 -19.66 -1.40 32.26
N ALA A 107 -19.41 -0.22 32.83
CA ALA A 107 -18.71 0.87 32.15
C ALA A 107 -17.25 0.50 31.80
N GLU A 108 -16.52 -0.13 32.73
CA GLU A 108 -15.15 -0.61 32.47
C GLU A 108 -15.12 -1.73 31.43
N GLN A 109 -16.13 -2.61 31.42
CA GLN A 109 -16.25 -3.68 30.43
C GLN A 109 -16.48 -3.11 29.03
N MET A 110 -17.39 -2.14 28.92
CA MET A 110 -17.68 -1.45 27.66
C MET A 110 -16.47 -0.68 27.14
N GLU A 111 -15.75 0.02 28.01
CA GLU A 111 -14.52 0.73 27.63
C GLU A 111 -13.46 -0.24 27.09
N ARG A 112 -13.25 -1.38 27.76
CA ARG A 112 -12.30 -2.41 27.30
C ARG A 112 -12.70 -2.99 25.95
N ALA A 113 -13.99 -3.32 25.76
CA ALA A 113 -14.50 -3.82 24.49
C ALA A 113 -14.27 -2.80 23.36
N LEU A 114 -14.58 -1.54 23.60
CA LEU A 114 -14.36 -0.46 22.65
C LEU A 114 -12.87 -0.24 22.32
N ARG A 115 -11.98 -0.26 23.32
CA ARG A 115 -10.53 -0.17 23.11
C ARG A 115 -10.00 -1.34 22.28
N GLN A 116 -10.49 -2.56 22.53
CA GLN A 116 -10.13 -3.74 21.76
C GLN A 116 -10.60 -3.63 20.30
N GLN A 117 -11.82 -3.14 20.08
CA GLN A 117 -12.34 -2.91 18.73
C GLN A 117 -11.59 -1.80 17.99
N LEU A 118 -11.24 -0.72 18.69
CA LEU A 118 -10.44 0.34 18.11
C LEU A 118 -9.08 -0.18 17.66
N SER A 119 -8.41 -0.95 18.52
CA SER A 119 -7.11 -1.57 18.20
C SER A 119 -7.20 -2.53 17.01
N THR A 120 -8.21 -3.39 16.96
CA THR A 120 -8.39 -4.33 15.83
C THR A 120 -8.73 -3.63 14.53
N THR A 121 -9.57 -2.60 14.58
CA THR A 121 -9.91 -1.78 13.41
C THR A 121 -8.70 -1.01 12.91
N GLN A 122 -7.92 -0.42 13.82
CA GLN A 122 -6.67 0.27 13.48
C GLN A 122 -5.66 -0.70 12.83
N ALA A 123 -5.46 -1.89 13.39
CA ALA A 123 -4.59 -2.90 12.80
C ALA A 123 -5.05 -3.30 11.38
N GLY A 124 -6.37 -3.40 11.17
CA GLY A 124 -6.95 -3.61 9.84
C GLY A 124 -6.63 -2.48 8.85
N MET A 125 -6.66 -1.23 9.31
CA MET A 125 -6.29 -0.06 8.50
C MET A 125 -4.79 0.04 8.23
N GLU A 126 -3.94 -0.53 9.08
CA GLU A 126 -2.48 -0.59 8.88
C GLU A 126 -2.05 -1.72 7.93
N ASN A 127 -2.93 -2.70 7.65
CA ASN A 127 -2.63 -3.79 6.72
C ASN A 127 -2.20 -3.26 5.35
N GLY A 128 -1.10 -3.79 4.83
CA GLY A 128 -0.54 -3.39 3.53
C GLY A 128 0.44 -2.22 3.59
N LEU A 129 0.43 -1.40 4.65
CA LEU A 129 1.41 -0.31 4.82
C LEU A 129 2.84 -0.85 4.93
N THR A 130 3.03 -1.98 5.63
CA THR A 130 4.34 -2.66 5.70
C THR A 130 4.86 -3.04 4.32
N LEU A 131 3.98 -3.46 3.41
CA LEU A 131 4.37 -3.85 2.06
C LEU A 131 4.67 -2.62 1.19
N LEU A 132 3.93 -1.52 1.34
CA LEU A 132 4.27 -0.22 0.75
C LEU A 132 5.64 0.27 1.21
N ALA A 133 5.89 0.25 2.53
CA ALA A 133 7.17 0.66 3.10
C ALA A 133 8.32 -0.21 2.59
N THR A 134 8.12 -1.53 2.53
CA THR A 134 9.11 -2.46 1.98
C THR A 134 9.37 -2.19 0.50
N THR A 135 8.31 -1.96 -0.29
CA THR A 135 8.42 -1.63 -1.72
C THR A 135 9.16 -0.32 -1.94
N GLY A 136 8.82 0.73 -1.19
CA GLY A 136 9.49 2.03 -1.23
C GLY A 136 10.98 1.94 -0.87
N ALA A 137 11.32 1.11 0.12
CA ALA A 137 12.71 0.92 0.53
C ALA A 137 13.52 0.04 -0.45
N THR A 138 12.91 -0.97 -1.07
CA THR A 138 13.64 -1.99 -1.84
C THR A 138 13.66 -1.74 -3.35
N ALA A 139 12.62 -1.11 -3.92
CA ALA A 139 12.54 -0.84 -5.36
C ALA A 139 13.74 -0.05 -5.93
N PRO A 140 14.32 0.96 -5.25
CA PRO A 140 15.50 1.66 -5.75
C PRO A 140 16.71 0.73 -5.89
N PHE A 141 16.89 -0.20 -4.95
CA PHE A 141 17.99 -1.17 -5.00
C PHE A 141 17.79 -2.23 -6.09
N VAL A 142 16.55 -2.62 -6.37
CA VAL A 142 16.21 -3.49 -7.50
C VAL A 142 16.53 -2.79 -8.83
N GLY A 143 16.18 -1.50 -8.98
CA GLY A 143 16.56 -0.69 -10.13
C GLY A 143 18.07 -0.53 -10.30
N LEU A 144 18.77 -0.27 -9.18
CA LEU A 144 20.24 -0.19 -9.14
C LEU A 144 20.88 -1.50 -9.58
N LEU A 145 20.38 -2.65 -9.13
CA LEU A 145 20.85 -3.96 -9.59
C LEU A 145 20.74 -4.08 -11.12
N GLY A 146 19.62 -3.64 -11.70
CA GLY A 146 19.41 -3.57 -13.14
C GLY A 146 20.46 -2.71 -13.85
N THR A 147 20.77 -1.51 -13.32
CA THR A 147 21.83 -0.67 -13.90
C THR A 147 23.20 -1.32 -13.85
N VAL A 148 23.58 -1.90 -12.70
CA VAL A 148 24.90 -2.51 -12.52
C VAL A 148 25.06 -3.69 -13.47
N TRP A 149 24.02 -4.52 -13.63
CA TRP A 149 24.05 -5.63 -14.57
C TRP A 149 24.13 -5.17 -16.02
N GLY A 150 23.37 -4.15 -16.41
CA GLY A 150 23.40 -3.60 -17.78
C GLY A 150 24.78 -3.02 -18.14
N ILE A 151 25.38 -2.25 -17.23
CA ILE A 151 26.74 -1.70 -17.42
C ILE A 151 27.77 -2.83 -17.49
N TYR A 152 27.66 -3.85 -16.62
CA TYR A 152 28.53 -5.02 -16.66
C TYR A 152 28.50 -5.71 -18.03
N HIS A 153 27.31 -5.99 -18.55
CA HIS A 153 27.14 -6.68 -19.82
C HIS A 153 27.67 -5.85 -21.01
N ALA A 154 27.46 -4.53 -20.97
CA ALA A 154 28.02 -3.60 -21.95
C ALA A 154 29.56 -3.62 -21.95
N LEU A 155 30.19 -3.57 -20.77
CA LEU A 155 31.65 -3.59 -20.64
C LEU A 155 32.26 -4.92 -21.11
N VAL A 156 31.60 -6.05 -20.82
CA VAL A 156 32.02 -7.36 -21.31
C VAL A 156 31.97 -7.41 -22.84
N ALA A 157 30.89 -6.92 -23.46
CA ALA A 157 30.75 -6.88 -24.92
C ALA A 157 31.85 -6.02 -25.58
N ILE A 158 32.18 -4.87 -24.98
CA ILE A 158 33.28 -3.99 -25.44
C ILE A 158 34.61 -4.72 -25.32
N GLY A 159 34.89 -5.35 -24.18
CA GLY A 159 36.12 -6.10 -23.93
C GLY A 159 36.34 -7.25 -24.92
N LEU A 160 35.26 -7.94 -25.30
CA LEU A 160 35.30 -9.01 -26.31
C LEU A 160 35.50 -8.47 -27.74
N SER A 161 34.93 -7.30 -28.06
CA SER A 161 35.02 -6.69 -29.40
C SER A 161 36.37 -6.02 -29.69
N GLY A 162 37.16 -5.69 -28.66
CA GLY A 162 38.43 -4.98 -28.78
C GLY A 162 38.32 -3.51 -29.25
N GLN A 163 37.10 -3.00 -29.48
CA GLN A 163 36.84 -1.65 -29.96
C GLN A 163 36.24 -0.79 -28.84
N ALA A 164 37.10 -0.04 -28.13
CA ALA A 164 36.68 0.89 -27.09
C ALA A 164 36.24 2.25 -27.67
N ALA A 165 35.41 2.24 -28.72
CA ALA A 165 34.85 3.48 -29.26
C ALA A 165 33.75 4.03 -28.32
N LEU A 166 33.81 5.33 -28.00
CA LEU A 166 32.88 6.00 -27.08
C LEU A 166 31.41 5.82 -27.52
N GLU A 167 31.13 5.81 -28.83
CA GLU A 167 29.79 5.58 -29.37
C GLU A 167 29.23 4.18 -29.05
N LYS A 168 30.09 3.18 -28.84
CA LYS A 168 29.69 1.82 -28.47
C LYS A 168 29.38 1.67 -26.99
N VAL A 169 29.82 2.60 -26.16
CA VAL A 169 29.61 2.58 -24.70
C VAL A 169 28.40 3.42 -24.28
N ALA A 170 28.21 4.58 -24.91
CA ALA A 170 27.21 5.56 -24.50
C ALA A 170 25.77 5.04 -24.57
N GLY A 171 25.42 4.26 -25.60
CA GLY A 171 24.08 3.68 -25.76
C GLY A 171 23.70 2.71 -24.64
N PRO A 172 24.42 1.58 -24.47
CA PRO A 172 24.11 0.58 -23.46
C PRO A 172 24.13 1.12 -22.02
N VAL A 173 25.03 2.07 -21.73
CA VAL A 173 25.09 2.71 -20.40
C VAL A 173 23.86 3.60 -20.17
N GLY A 174 23.43 4.37 -21.17
CA GLY A 174 22.21 5.18 -21.09
C GLY A 174 20.95 4.32 -20.91
N GLU A 175 20.88 3.19 -21.60
CA GLU A 175 19.80 2.22 -21.46
C GLU A 175 19.76 1.60 -20.05
N ALA A 176 20.91 1.26 -19.48
CA ALA A 176 20.99 0.74 -18.13
C ALA A 176 20.37 1.72 -17.11
N LEU A 177 20.65 3.04 -17.24
CA LEU A 177 20.13 4.08 -16.33
C LEU A 177 18.60 4.14 -16.24
N ILE A 178 17.88 3.66 -17.26
CA ILE A 178 16.42 3.58 -17.27
C ILE A 178 15.92 2.65 -16.16
N MET A 179 16.66 1.59 -15.80
CA MET A 179 16.26 0.66 -14.73
C MET A 179 16.25 1.33 -13.35
N THR A 180 17.22 2.20 -13.07
CA THR A 180 17.24 2.96 -11.81
C THR A 180 16.14 4.02 -11.78
N ALA A 181 15.89 4.70 -12.91
CA ALA A 181 14.76 5.62 -13.02
C ALA A 181 13.43 4.89 -12.79
N ALA A 182 13.26 3.67 -13.32
CA ALA A 182 12.10 2.83 -13.08
C ALA A 182 11.98 2.43 -11.60
N GLY A 183 13.08 2.03 -10.95
CA GLY A 183 13.09 1.73 -9.51
C GLY A 183 12.63 2.91 -8.65
N LEU A 184 13.08 4.13 -8.98
CA LEU A 184 12.63 5.35 -8.30
C LEU A 184 11.16 5.69 -8.58
N ALA A 185 10.71 5.50 -9.83
CA ALA A 185 9.32 5.73 -10.20
C ALA A 185 8.35 4.80 -9.46
N VAL A 186 8.79 3.59 -9.10
CA VAL A 186 8.02 2.65 -8.25
C VAL A 186 8.12 3.02 -6.77
N ALA A 187 9.30 3.45 -6.31
CA ALA A 187 9.54 3.74 -4.91
C ALA A 187 8.82 4.99 -4.41
N LEU A 188 8.83 6.08 -5.18
CA LEU A 188 8.31 7.38 -4.73
C LEU A 188 6.82 7.33 -4.36
N PRO A 189 5.91 6.80 -5.19
CA PRO A 189 4.50 6.68 -4.81
C PRO A 189 4.30 5.82 -3.56
N ALA A 190 5.07 4.73 -3.43
CA ALA A 190 4.97 3.83 -2.29
C ALA A 190 5.40 4.48 -0.95
N VAL A 191 6.33 5.44 -0.99
CA VAL A 191 6.78 6.19 0.19
C VAL A 191 5.82 7.33 0.57
N PHE A 192 5.16 7.94 -0.41
CA PHE A 192 4.27 9.10 -0.18
C PHE A 192 2.82 8.73 0.14
N ALA A 193 2.42 7.48 -0.11
CA ALA A 193 1.08 6.99 0.16
C ALA A 193 0.88 6.59 1.63
#